data_AF-A0A950EC33-F1
#
_entry.id   AF-A0A950EC33-F1
#
_cell.length_a   1.000
_cell.length_b   1.000
_cell.length_c   1.000
_cell.angle_alpha   90.00
_cell.angle_beta   90.00
_cell.angle_gamma   90.00
#
_symmetry.space_group_name_H-M   'P 1'
#
loop_
_entity.id
_entity.type
_entity.pdbx_description
1 polymer ?
#
loop_
_entity_poly.entity_id
_entity_poly.type
_entity_poly.pdbx_seq_one_letter_code
_entity_poly.pdbx_strand_id
1 'polypeptide(L)'
;MDSLAKRWYGSLVVEVLVIFGLISCIFMAFLQWLSSLAVFPALVAGAILSPLLSVRDYDYLVRALRLQGHLLKRDPIPPERFYWPAQKRRLGQLFLLCVFVSLSAWCNAAILPASLEMNVASLAGWLNTVAGTLTLTRAISTGTLYFRASQWFDASSPTVVGLLRLAMYKLSDNYEYLRPTKRDPEKEEVY
;
A
#
# COMPACT_ATOMS: atom_id res chain seq x y z
N MET A 1 -0.79 -1.60 -49.32
CA MET A 1 -0.27 -1.74 -47.93
C MET A 1 -1.39 -1.68 -46.89
N ASP A 2 -2.51 -1.00 -47.16
CA ASP A 2 -3.62 -0.83 -46.21
C ASP A 2 -4.38 -2.11 -45.82
N SER A 3 -4.45 -3.12 -46.70
CA SER A 3 -5.18 -4.37 -46.41
C SER A 3 -4.48 -5.26 -45.38
N LEU A 4 -3.14 -5.24 -45.33
CA LEU A 4 -2.36 -5.98 -44.35
C LEU A 4 -2.45 -5.29 -42.98
N ALA A 5 -2.25 -3.97 -42.92
CA ALA A 5 -2.36 -3.20 -41.69
C ALA A 5 -3.74 -3.36 -41.02
N LYS A 6 -4.82 -3.36 -41.81
CA LYS A 6 -6.19 -3.57 -41.32
C LYS A 6 -6.42 -4.99 -40.78
N ARG A 7 -5.79 -6.00 -41.37
CA ARG A 7 -5.83 -7.41 -40.89
C ARG A 7 -5.07 -7.58 -39.57
N TRP A 8 -3.88 -6.99 -39.46
CA TRP A 8 -3.09 -6.98 -38.22
C TRP A 8 -3.81 -6.26 -37.09
N TYR A 9 -4.39 -5.09 -37.37
CA TYR A 9 -5.17 -4.34 -36.39
C TYR A 9 -6.42 -5.11 -35.93
N GLY A 10 -7.12 -5.78 -36.86
CA GLY A 10 -8.26 -6.64 -36.53
C GLY A 10 -7.88 -7.83 -35.63
N SER A 11 -6.78 -8.51 -35.91
CA SER A 11 -6.28 -9.62 -35.07
C SER A 11 -5.94 -9.14 -33.65
N LEU A 12 -5.27 -7.99 -33.55
CA LEU A 12 -4.84 -7.41 -32.28
C LEU A 12 -6.04 -6.97 -31.43
N VAL A 13 -7.06 -6.35 -32.03
CA VAL A 13 -8.31 -5.99 -31.33
C VAL A 13 -9.04 -7.22 -30.80
N VAL A 14 -9.09 -8.31 -31.59
CA VAL A 14 -9.72 -9.57 -31.15
C VAL A 14 -8.94 -10.20 -30.00
N GLU A 15 -7.62 -10.25 -30.07
CA GLU A 15 -6.76 -10.76 -28.99
C GLU A 15 -6.96 -9.97 -27.68
N VAL A 16 -6.98 -8.63 -27.77
CA VAL A 16 -7.22 -7.77 -26.62
C VAL A 16 -8.61 -8.02 -26.03
N LEU A 17 -9.65 -8.12 -26.85
CA LEU A 17 -11.01 -8.43 -26.38
C LEU A 17 -11.08 -9.80 -25.71
N VAL A 18 -10.40 -10.82 -26.24
CA VAL A 18 -10.34 -12.16 -25.63
C VAL A 18 -9.62 -12.11 -24.28
N ILE A 19 -8.50 -11.39 -24.18
CA ILE A 19 -7.76 -11.23 -22.92
C ILE A 19 -8.64 -10.51 -21.88
N PHE A 20 -9.27 -9.40 -22.24
CA PHE A 20 -10.17 -8.68 -21.33
C PHE A 20 -11.40 -9.50 -20.95
N GLY A 21 -11.95 -10.28 -21.89
CA GLY A 21 -13.07 -11.19 -21.63
C GLY A 21 -12.68 -12.29 -20.63
N LEU A 22 -11.50 -12.90 -20.80
CA LEU A 22 -10.96 -13.91 -19.89
C LEU A 22 -10.69 -13.33 -18.50
N ILE A 23 -10.05 -12.16 -18.42
CA ILE A 23 -9.79 -11.48 -17.13
C ILE A 23 -11.11 -11.17 -16.43
N SER A 24 -12.09 -10.64 -17.15
CA SER A 24 -13.41 -10.33 -16.60
C SER A 24 -14.13 -11.60 -16.12
N CYS A 25 -14.05 -12.70 -16.87
CA CYS A 25 -14.62 -13.98 -16.49
C CYS A 25 -13.97 -14.54 -15.21
N ILE A 26 -12.63 -14.52 -15.14
CA ILE A 26 -11.89 -14.94 -13.94
C ILE A 26 -12.25 -14.06 -12.75
N PHE A 27 -12.33 -12.74 -12.95
CA PHE A 27 -12.70 -11.79 -11.92
C PHE A 27 -14.13 -12.02 -11.40
N MET A 28 -15.09 -12.27 -12.29
CA MET A 28 -16.47 -12.59 -11.91
C MET A 28 -16.57 -13.93 -11.18
N ALA A 29 -15.87 -14.97 -11.64
CA ALA A 29 -15.81 -16.26 -10.96
C ALA A 29 -15.19 -16.13 -9.56
N PHE A 30 -14.14 -15.32 -9.43
CA PHE A 30 -13.51 -15.01 -8.16
C PHE A 30 -14.44 -14.25 -7.22
N LEU A 31 -15.16 -13.23 -7.69
CA LEU A 31 -16.15 -12.50 -6.89
C LEU A 31 -17.32 -13.40 -6.46
N GLN A 32 -17.79 -14.26 -7.35
CA GLN A 32 -18.86 -15.21 -7.04
C GLN A 32 -18.42 -16.20 -5.97
N TRP A 33 -17.20 -16.74 -6.08
CA TRP A 33 -16.60 -17.55 -5.03
C TRP A 33 -16.46 -16.77 -3.72
N LEU A 34 -15.98 -15.52 -3.76
CA LEU A 34 -15.86 -14.67 -2.57
C LEU A 34 -17.22 -14.43 -1.91
N SER A 35 -18.28 -14.20 -2.71
CA SER A 35 -19.64 -13.95 -2.22
C SER A 35 -20.25 -15.14 -1.49
N SER A 36 -19.73 -16.35 -1.73
CA SER A 36 -20.16 -17.56 -1.02
C SER A 36 -19.57 -17.67 0.39
N LEU A 37 -18.58 -16.84 0.74
CA LEU A 37 -17.95 -16.85 2.06
C LEU A 37 -18.76 -16.01 3.04
N ALA A 38 -18.95 -16.54 4.26
CA ALA A 38 -19.64 -15.81 5.34
C ALA A 38 -18.93 -14.51 5.77
N VAL A 39 -17.63 -14.38 5.45
CA VAL A 39 -16.80 -13.19 5.73
C VAL A 39 -16.93 -12.13 4.63
N PHE A 40 -17.66 -12.40 3.54
CA PHE A 40 -17.76 -11.50 2.39
C PHE A 40 -18.15 -10.06 2.75
N PRO A 41 -19.18 -9.81 3.59
CA PRO A 41 -19.54 -8.43 3.96
C PRO A 41 -18.39 -7.70 4.67
N ALA A 42 -17.65 -8.40 5.52
CA ALA A 42 -16.49 -7.87 6.23
C ALA A 42 -15.33 -7.57 5.27
N LEU A 43 -15.04 -8.45 4.31
CA LEU A 43 -14.00 -8.24 3.30
C LEU A 43 -14.31 -7.03 2.42
N VAL A 44 -15.55 -6.89 1.96
CA VAL A 44 -16.00 -5.74 1.15
C VAL A 44 -15.88 -4.44 1.96
N ALA A 45 -16.36 -4.44 3.20
CA ALA A 45 -16.25 -3.27 4.09
C ALA A 45 -14.79 -2.88 4.31
N GLY A 46 -13.92 -3.85 4.61
CA GLY A 46 -12.49 -3.63 4.78
C GLY A 46 -11.82 -3.09 3.52
N ALA A 47 -12.13 -3.64 2.34
CA ALA A 47 -11.57 -3.21 1.06
C ALA A 47 -11.93 -1.76 0.69
N ILE A 48 -13.15 -1.32 1.03
CA ILE A 48 -13.61 0.06 0.79
C ILE A 48 -13.05 1.03 1.85
N LEU A 49 -13.06 0.64 3.13
CA LEU A 49 -12.66 1.52 4.22
C LEU A 49 -11.14 1.69 4.33
N SER A 50 -10.37 0.64 4.06
CA SER A 50 -8.90 0.67 4.15
C SER A 50 -8.26 1.83 3.36
N PRO A 51 -8.55 2.05 2.07
CA PRO A 51 -7.95 3.16 1.32
C PRO A 51 -8.39 4.53 1.86
N LEU A 52 -9.67 4.69 2.24
CA LEU A 52 -10.20 5.95 2.76
C LEU A 52 -9.55 6.35 4.09
N LEU A 53 -9.40 5.37 4.99
CA LEU A 53 -8.76 5.59 6.28
C LEU A 53 -7.24 5.75 6.14
N SER A 54 -6.63 5.09 5.15
CA SER A 54 -5.17 5.09 4.95
C SER A 54 -4.65 6.47 4.60
N VAL A 55 -5.36 7.20 3.74
CA VAL A 55 -4.99 8.59 3.37
C VAL A 55 -5.00 9.50 4.60
N ARG A 56 -6.06 9.43 5.41
CA ARG A 56 -6.17 10.24 6.63
C ARG A 56 -5.12 9.87 7.66
N ASP A 57 -4.87 8.58 7.83
CA ASP A 57 -3.90 8.07 8.78
C ASP A 57 -2.46 8.41 8.37
N TYR A 58 -2.16 8.42 7.07
CA TYR A 58 -0.91 8.89 6.52
C TYR A 58 -0.66 10.36 6.89
N ASP A 59 -1.61 11.25 6.61
CA ASP A 59 -1.48 12.67 6.94
C ASP A 59 -1.29 12.91 8.44
N TYR A 60 -2.02 12.15 9.27
CA TYR A 60 -1.85 12.17 10.72
C TYR A 60 -0.44 11.76 11.13
N LEU A 61 0.08 10.64 10.62
CA LEU A 61 1.42 10.15 10.92
C LEU A 61 2.52 11.11 10.51
N VAL A 62 2.39 11.73 9.34
CA VAL A 62 3.35 12.73 8.85
C VAL A 62 3.45 13.91 9.80
N ARG A 63 2.30 14.41 10.31
CA ARG A 63 2.28 15.50 11.29
C ARG A 63 2.81 15.05 12.65
N ALA A 64 2.37 13.88 13.13
CA ALA A 64 2.74 13.36 14.45
C ALA A 64 4.24 13.08 14.57
N LEU A 65 4.87 12.57 13.51
CA LEU A 65 6.29 12.28 13.47
C LEU A 65 7.15 13.46 13.04
N ARG A 66 6.54 14.62 12.75
CA ARG A 66 7.22 15.81 12.19
C ARG A 66 8.11 15.39 11.02
N LEU A 67 7.48 14.77 10.02
CA LEU A 67 8.12 14.35 8.78
C LEU A 67 7.63 15.22 7.63
N GLN A 68 7.13 16.43 7.87
CA GLN A 68 6.51 17.26 6.83
C GLN A 68 7.53 17.67 5.76
N GLY A 69 8.82 17.67 6.12
CA GLY A 69 9.93 17.94 5.24
C GLY A 69 9.98 17.10 3.97
N HIS A 70 9.59 15.82 4.03
CA HIS A 70 9.60 14.95 2.84
C HIS A 70 8.51 15.31 1.81
N LEU A 71 7.41 15.94 2.23
CA LEU A 71 6.34 16.36 1.33
C LEU A 71 6.73 17.64 0.56
N LEU A 72 7.43 18.55 1.23
CA LEU A 72 7.82 19.84 0.68
C LEU A 72 9.02 19.75 -0.27
N LYS A 73 9.76 18.62 -0.27
CA LYS A 73 10.99 18.38 -1.05
C LYS A 73 11.94 19.61 -1.04
N ARG A 74 12.01 20.34 0.08
CA ARG A 74 12.78 21.58 0.22
C ARG A 74 14.24 21.28 0.55
N ASP A 75 15.13 22.04 -0.07
CA ASP A 75 16.55 22.09 0.26
C ASP A 75 16.88 23.37 1.06
N PRO A 76 17.78 23.32 2.07
CA PRO A 76 18.48 22.12 2.57
C PRO A 76 17.56 21.14 3.29
N ILE A 77 17.99 19.87 3.38
CA ILE A 77 17.22 18.80 4.04
C ILE A 77 16.88 19.23 5.47
N PRO A 78 15.61 19.14 5.89
CA PRO A 78 15.19 19.61 7.20
C PRO A 78 15.87 18.84 8.34
N PRO A 79 15.97 19.44 9.54
CA PRO A 79 16.62 18.83 10.71
C PRO A 79 15.98 17.51 11.16
N GLU A 80 14.79 17.19 10.64
CA GLU A 80 14.12 15.89 10.75
C GLU A 80 15.05 14.70 10.40
N ARG A 81 16.03 14.90 9.49
CA ARG A 81 17.04 13.89 9.13
C ARG A 81 17.83 13.37 10.34
N PHE A 82 18.18 14.23 11.31
CA PHE A 82 18.97 13.81 12.47
C PHE A 82 18.20 12.82 13.35
N TYR A 83 16.87 12.91 13.37
CA TYR A 83 15.99 12.02 14.12
C TYR A 83 15.55 10.79 13.30
N TRP A 84 15.85 10.78 12.00
CA TRP A 84 15.42 9.74 11.08
C TRP A 84 15.82 8.31 11.50
N PRO A 85 17.06 8.02 11.98
CA PRO A 85 17.41 6.66 12.39
C PRO A 85 16.51 6.09 13.50
N ALA A 86 16.17 6.93 14.49
CA ALA A 86 15.28 6.55 15.58
C ALA A 86 13.82 6.39 15.09
N GLN A 87 13.35 7.30 14.23
CA GLN A 87 12.01 7.25 13.66
C GLN A 87 11.83 6.06 12.69
N LYS A 88 12.84 5.73 11.89
CA LYS A 88 12.90 4.57 10.99
C LYS A 88 12.70 3.27 11.75
N ARG A 89 13.39 3.09 12.89
CA ARG A 89 13.23 1.90 13.75
C ARG A 89 11.82 1.82 14.33
N ARG A 90 11.28 2.94 14.83
CA ARG A 90 9.91 3.00 15.38
C ARG A 90 8.85 2.69 14.33
N LEU A 91 8.97 3.26 13.13
CA LEU A 91 8.07 2.99 12.01
C LEU A 91 8.12 1.53 11.57
N GLY A 92 9.31 0.92 11.50
CA GLY A 92 9.47 -0.49 11.17
C GLY A 92 8.83 -1.43 12.21
N GLN A 93 9.04 -1.15 13.51
CA GLN A 93 8.40 -1.92 14.59
C GLN A 93 6.88 -1.79 14.57
N LEU A 94 6.37 -0.57 14.37
CA LEU A 94 4.94 -0.30 14.27
C LEU A 94 4.34 -1.01 13.06
N PHE A 95 5.00 -0.97 11.90
CA PHE A 95 4.59 -1.68 10.70
C PHE A 95 4.46 -3.19 10.96
N LEU A 96 5.50 -3.82 11.50
CA LEU A 96 5.50 -5.26 11.80
C LEU A 96 4.39 -5.64 12.79
N LEU A 97 4.22 -4.85 13.85
CA LEU A 97 3.16 -5.06 14.83
C LEU A 97 1.77 -4.94 14.19
N CYS A 98 1.53 -3.90 13.39
CA CYS A 98 0.25 -3.71 12.72
C CYS A 98 -0.04 -4.81 11.69
N VAL A 99 0.97 -5.29 10.96
CA VAL A 99 0.81 -6.43 10.03
C VAL A 99 0.43 -7.68 10.81
N PHE A 100 1.13 -8.01 11.90
CA PHE A 100 0.84 -9.20 12.69
C PHE A 100 -0.57 -9.14 13.30
N VAL A 101 -0.93 -8.02 13.93
CA VAL A 101 -2.27 -7.84 14.51
C VAL A 101 -3.36 -7.88 13.45
N SER A 102 -3.11 -7.31 12.27
CA SER A 102 -4.06 -7.35 11.15
C SER A 102 -4.28 -8.78 10.67
N LEU A 103 -3.21 -9.56 10.47
CA LEU A 103 -3.32 -10.97 10.11
C LEU A 103 -4.09 -11.77 11.16
N SER A 104 -3.78 -11.60 12.44
CA SER A 104 -4.51 -12.28 13.52
C SER A 104 -5.99 -11.89 13.55
N ALA A 105 -6.30 -10.61 13.37
CA ALA A 105 -7.68 -10.11 13.36
C ALA A 105 -8.48 -10.64 12.16
N TRP A 106 -7.88 -10.69 10.96
CA TRP A 106 -8.53 -11.26 9.78
C TRP A 106 -8.67 -12.78 9.86
N CYS A 107 -7.71 -13.50 10.43
CA CYS A 107 -7.84 -14.92 10.72
C CYS A 107 -9.00 -15.18 11.70
N ASN A 108 -9.11 -14.38 12.77
CA ASN A 108 -10.21 -14.49 13.72
C ASN A 108 -11.57 -14.13 13.09
N ALA A 109 -11.62 -13.11 12.23
CA ALA A 109 -12.83 -12.76 11.48
C ALA A 109 -13.25 -13.87 10.49
N ALA A 110 -12.31 -14.70 10.03
CA ALA A 110 -12.62 -15.85 9.21
C ALA A 110 -13.23 -17.02 9.99
N ILE A 111 -12.80 -17.21 11.24
CA ILE A 111 -13.34 -18.25 12.15
C ILE A 111 -14.71 -17.83 12.71
N LEU A 112 -14.86 -16.56 13.05
CA LEU A 112 -16.09 -15.96 13.56
C LEU A 112 -16.64 -14.96 12.53
N PRO A 113 -17.36 -15.44 11.51
CA PRO A 113 -17.78 -14.59 10.41
C PRO A 113 -18.76 -13.53 10.87
N ALA A 114 -18.54 -12.31 10.37
CA ALA A 114 -19.42 -11.17 10.55
C ALA A 114 -20.72 -11.39 9.74
N SER A 115 -21.72 -12.01 10.36
CA SER A 115 -23.03 -12.20 9.75
C SER A 115 -23.94 -10.98 9.98
N LEU A 116 -25.07 -10.92 9.29
CA LEU A 116 -26.10 -9.91 9.52
C LEU A 116 -27.00 -10.22 10.72
N GLU A 117 -26.87 -11.41 11.30
CA GLU A 117 -27.62 -11.82 12.49
C GLU A 117 -27.02 -11.19 13.75
N MET A 118 -27.87 -10.70 14.67
CA MET A 118 -27.45 -10.11 15.94
C MET A 118 -27.10 -11.17 16.98
N ASN A 119 -26.02 -11.92 16.71
CA ASN A 119 -25.51 -12.98 17.59
C ASN A 119 -24.17 -12.52 18.18
N VAL A 120 -23.80 -12.98 19.38
CA VAL A 120 -22.52 -12.60 20.02
C VAL A 120 -21.31 -12.93 19.14
N ALA A 121 -21.37 -14.06 18.42
CA ALA A 121 -20.34 -14.47 17.46
C ALA A 121 -20.22 -13.49 16.28
N SER A 122 -21.35 -12.97 15.78
CA SER A 122 -21.37 -11.97 14.71
C SER A 122 -20.79 -10.64 15.18
N LEU A 123 -21.15 -10.20 16.39
CA LEU A 123 -20.58 -8.99 17.00
C LEU A 123 -19.05 -9.11 17.12
N ALA A 124 -18.56 -10.26 17.60
CA ALA A 124 -17.13 -10.54 17.67
C ALA A 124 -16.47 -10.53 16.28
N GLY A 125 -17.13 -11.08 15.26
CA GLY A 125 -16.68 -11.02 13.86
C GLY A 125 -16.55 -9.60 13.33
N TRP A 126 -17.53 -8.73 13.59
CA TRP A 126 -17.49 -7.32 13.22
C TRP A 126 -16.38 -6.56 13.94
N LEU A 127 -16.18 -6.79 15.25
CA LEU A 127 -15.08 -6.18 16.01
C LEU A 127 -13.71 -6.60 15.47
N ASN A 128 -13.52 -7.88 15.16
CA ASN A 128 -12.29 -8.38 14.53
C ASN A 128 -12.07 -7.76 13.14
N THR A 129 -13.15 -7.59 12.35
CA THR A 129 -13.09 -6.93 11.05
C THR A 129 -12.66 -5.47 11.17
N VAL A 130 -13.23 -4.73 12.12
CA VAL A 130 -12.87 -3.33 12.39
C VAL A 130 -11.41 -3.24 12.84
N ALA A 131 -10.98 -4.07 13.79
CA ALA A 131 -9.60 -4.12 14.26
C ALA A 131 -8.63 -4.46 13.12
N GLY A 132 -8.96 -5.47 12.31
CA GLY A 132 -8.18 -5.89 11.14
C GLY A 132 -8.07 -4.79 10.10
N THR A 133 -9.16 -4.06 9.85
CA THR A 133 -9.19 -2.93 8.91
C THR A 133 -8.36 -1.75 9.40
N LEU A 134 -8.50 -1.36 10.67
CA LEU A 134 -7.74 -0.25 11.27
C LEU A 134 -6.24 -0.55 11.32
N THR A 135 -5.86 -1.78 11.68
CA THR A 135 -4.46 -2.19 11.74
C THR A 135 -3.86 -2.38 10.35
N LEU A 136 -4.63 -2.88 9.38
CA LEU A 136 -4.22 -2.92 7.97
C LEU A 136 -3.98 -1.52 7.42
N THR A 137 -4.92 -0.61 7.69
CA THR A 137 -4.81 0.81 7.32
C THR A 137 -3.52 1.42 7.86
N ARG A 138 -3.25 1.19 9.15
CA ARG A 138 -2.04 1.65 9.83
C ARG A 138 -0.77 1.03 9.26
N ALA A 139 -0.81 -0.26 8.86
CA ALA A 139 0.31 -0.91 8.20
C ALA A 139 0.59 -0.29 6.82
N ILE A 140 -0.45 -0.01 6.02
CA ILE A 140 -0.31 0.63 4.71
C ILE A 140 0.27 2.04 4.86
N SER A 141 -0.28 2.87 5.75
CA SER A 141 0.17 4.25 5.96
C SER A 141 1.62 4.30 6.48
N THR A 142 1.96 3.49 7.49
CA THR A 142 3.31 3.42 8.05
C THR A 142 4.32 2.86 7.06
N GLY A 143 3.98 1.81 6.31
CA GLY A 143 4.84 1.25 5.26
C GLY A 143 5.10 2.25 4.14
N THR A 144 4.07 2.95 3.69
CA THR A 144 4.18 4.00 2.66
C THR A 144 5.04 5.16 3.14
N LEU A 145 4.83 5.63 4.38
CA LEU A 145 5.60 6.70 4.98
C LEU A 145 7.06 6.28 5.18
N TYR A 146 7.30 5.08 5.70
CA TYR A 146 8.63 4.51 5.85
C TYR A 146 9.38 4.51 4.52
N PHE A 147 8.72 4.09 3.44
CA PHE A 147 9.33 4.05 2.12
C PHE A 147 9.65 5.44 1.57
N ARG A 148 8.66 6.35 1.54
CA ARG A 148 8.83 7.71 1.01
C ARG A 148 9.88 8.50 1.80
N ALA A 149 9.85 8.42 3.13
CA ALA A 149 10.84 9.08 3.97
C ALA A 149 12.22 8.42 3.86
N SER A 150 12.32 7.08 3.72
CA SER A 150 13.60 6.41 3.45
C SER A 150 14.21 6.88 2.13
N GLN A 151 13.40 7.02 1.07
CA GLN A 151 13.88 7.52 -0.22
C GLN A 151 14.42 8.95 -0.13
N TRP A 152 13.76 9.78 0.67
CA TRP A 152 14.16 11.18 0.84
C TRP A 152 15.39 11.36 1.73
N PHE A 153 15.41 10.73 2.91
CA PHE A 153 16.49 10.92 3.90
C PHE A 153 17.70 9.99 3.70
N ASP A 154 17.51 8.81 3.10
CA ASP A 154 18.49 7.73 2.99
C ASP A 154 18.45 7.07 1.60
N ALA A 155 18.71 7.87 0.55
CA ALA A 155 18.68 7.43 -0.85
C ALA A 155 19.61 6.24 -1.14
N SER A 156 20.64 6.03 -0.32
CA SER A 156 21.63 4.96 -0.39
C SER A 156 21.26 3.66 0.34
N SER A 157 20.08 3.56 0.98
CA SER A 157 19.73 2.38 1.80
C SER A 157 19.83 1.06 1.00
N PRO A 158 20.72 0.12 1.37
CA PRO A 158 21.03 -1.02 0.53
C PRO A 158 20.02 -2.17 0.76
N THR A 159 19.70 -2.91 -0.30
CA THR A 159 18.88 -4.13 -0.34
C THR A 159 17.35 -3.98 -0.32
N VAL A 160 16.65 -4.06 0.82
CA VAL A 160 15.17 -4.25 0.83
C VAL A 160 14.41 -3.08 0.21
N VAL A 161 14.82 -1.85 0.53
CA VAL A 161 14.23 -0.63 -0.04
C VAL A 161 14.56 -0.48 -1.52
N GLY A 162 15.70 -1.03 -1.97
CA GLY A 162 16.09 -1.08 -3.38
C GLY A 162 15.24 -2.06 -4.21
N LEU A 163 14.97 -3.25 -3.67
CA LEU A 163 14.06 -4.22 -4.30
C LEU A 163 12.63 -3.66 -4.40
N LEU A 164 12.15 -3.00 -3.34
CA LEU A 164 10.83 -2.38 -3.35
C LEU A 164 10.77 -1.19 -4.31
N ARG A 165 11.85 -0.40 -4.43
CA ARG A 165 12.00 0.66 -5.46
C ARG A 165 11.86 0.09 -6.86
N LEU A 166 12.53 -1.03 -7.14
CA LEU A 166 12.44 -1.68 -8.44
C LEU A 166 11.03 -2.22 -8.72
N ALA A 167 10.36 -2.78 -7.71
CA ALA A 167 8.98 -3.24 -7.83
C ALA A 167 8.00 -2.09 -8.10
N MET A 168 8.10 -1.00 -7.34
CA MET A 168 7.27 0.20 -7.52
C MET A 168 7.53 0.87 -8.88
N TYR A 169 8.78 0.94 -9.33
CA TYR A 169 9.12 1.38 -10.69
C TYR A 169 8.42 0.52 -11.74
N LYS A 170 8.53 -0.82 -11.67
CA LYS A 170 7.86 -1.71 -12.63
C LYS A 170 6.34 -1.58 -12.64
N LEU A 171 5.73 -1.23 -11.50
CA LEU A 171 4.29 -1.07 -11.37
C LEU A 171 3.77 0.30 -11.83
N SER A 172 4.59 1.35 -11.77
CA SER A 172 4.16 2.75 -11.98
C SER A 172 4.89 3.47 -13.12
N ASP A 173 5.93 2.85 -13.66
CA ASP A 173 6.86 3.39 -14.66
C ASP A 173 7.50 4.75 -14.28
N ASN A 174 7.50 5.07 -12.98
CA ASN A 174 8.00 6.34 -12.48
C ASN A 174 9.50 6.25 -12.13
N TYR A 175 10.32 6.90 -12.95
CA TYR A 175 11.78 6.97 -12.78
C TYR A 175 12.25 7.69 -11.50
N GLU A 176 11.38 8.43 -10.81
CA GLU A 176 11.69 9.01 -9.49
C GLU A 176 12.06 7.92 -8.47
N TYR A 177 11.54 6.69 -8.63
CA TYR A 177 11.87 5.57 -7.75
C TYR A 177 13.27 4.98 -7.97
N LEU A 178 13.89 5.24 -9.13
CA LEU A 178 15.21 4.71 -9.50
C LEU A 178 16.33 5.75 -9.35
N ARG A 179 16.02 7.05 -9.38
CA ARG A 179 17.06 8.08 -9.24
C ARG A 179 17.53 8.13 -7.78
N PRO A 180 18.81 7.86 -7.49
CA PRO A 180 19.40 8.43 -6.30
C PRO A 180 19.35 9.95 -6.52
N THR A 181 18.64 10.70 -5.68
CA THR A 181 18.79 12.15 -5.66
C THR A 181 20.28 12.40 -5.42
N LYS A 182 21.01 12.80 -6.47
CA LYS A 182 22.45 13.11 -6.37
C LYS A 182 22.57 14.17 -5.28
N ARG A 183 23.17 13.80 -4.14
CA ARG A 183 23.47 14.74 -3.07
C ARG A 183 24.54 15.69 -3.57
N ASP A 184 24.29 16.98 -3.43
CA ASP A 184 25.33 17.99 -3.57
C ASP A 184 26.11 18.02 -2.24
N PRO A 185 27.37 17.56 -2.21
CA PRO A 185 28.15 17.49 -0.97
C PRO A 185 28.40 18.88 -0.36
N GLU A 186 28.43 19.94 -1.18
CA GLU A 186 28.67 21.31 -0.73
C GLU A 186 27.58 21.86 0.22
N LYS A 187 26.36 21.28 0.21
CA LYS A 187 25.27 21.72 1.10
C LYS A 187 25.25 21.00 2.45
N GLU A 188 26.07 19.95 2.64
CA GLU A 188 26.13 19.19 3.89
C GLU A 188 27.17 19.75 4.89
N GLU A 189 28.12 20.60 4.47
CA GLU A 189 29.19 21.12 5.34
C GLU A 189 28.82 22.34 6.19
N VAL A 190 27.62 22.91 6.02
CA VAL A 190 27.26 24.19 6.65
C VAL A 190 26.64 24.03 8.07
N TYR A 191 26.54 22.81 8.61
CA TYR A 191 25.99 22.57 9.96
C TYR A 191 26.80 21.59 10.79
#